data_AF-A0A3S5DUD0-F1
#
_entry.id   AF-A0A3S5DUD0-F1
#
_cell.length_a   1.000
_cell.length_b   1.000
_cell.length_c   1.000
_cell.angle_alpha   90.00
_cell.angle_beta   90.00
_cell.angle_gamma   90.00
#
_symmetry.space_group_name_H-M   'P 1'
#
loop_
_entity.id
_entity.type
_entity.pdbx_description
1 polymer ?
#
loop_
_entity_poly.entity_id
_entity_poly.type
_entity_poly.pdbx_seq_one_letter_code
_entity_poly.pdbx_strand_id
1 'polypeptide(L)' 'MSEQLVTPENVTTKDGKINLLDLNRQQMREFFKDLGEKPFRADQVMKWMYHYCCDNFDEMTDINKVLRGN' A
#
# COMPACT_ATOMS: atom_id res chain seq x y z
N MET A 1 13.60 -0.86 30.39
CA MET A 1 13.13 -1.40 29.09
C MET A 1 12.10 -0.40 28.58
N SER A 2 12.57 0.62 27.87
CA SER A 2 11.71 1.73 27.42
C SER A 2 10.97 1.30 26.17
N GLU A 3 9.67 1.05 26.31
CA GLU A 3 8.75 0.91 25.19
C GLU A 3 8.70 2.25 24.45
N GLN A 4 9.32 2.30 23.27
CA GLN A 4 9.12 3.40 22.34
C GLN A 4 7.69 3.29 21.78
N LEU A 5 6.81 4.14 22.32
CA LEU A 5 5.51 4.43 21.74
C LEU A 5 5.73 5.12 20.40
N VAL A 6 5.55 4.37 19.32
CA VAL A 6 5.53 4.88 17.95
C VAL A 6 4.32 5.81 17.77
N THR A 7 4.61 7.11 17.61
CA THR A 7 3.65 8.16 17.28
C THR A 7 3.18 8.04 15.81
N PRO A 8 1.90 8.28 15.48
CA PRO A 8 1.36 8.07 14.13
C PRO A 8 1.73 9.15 13.08
N GLU A 9 2.70 10.03 13.32
CA GLU A 9 2.88 11.27 12.54
C GLU A 9 3.83 11.20 11.32
N ASN A 10 4.35 10.03 10.90
CA ASN A 10 5.43 9.97 9.89
C ASN A 10 5.14 9.23 8.57
N VAL A 11 3.87 9.04 8.15
CA VAL A 11 3.55 8.19 6.98
C VAL A 11 3.31 8.98 5.67
N THR A 12 3.62 10.28 5.60
CA THR A 12 3.45 11.06 4.38
C THR A 12 4.78 11.55 3.82
N THR A 13 5.13 11.04 2.63
CA THR A 13 6.22 11.62 1.83
C THR A 13 5.84 13.06 1.44
N LYS A 14 6.83 13.92 1.17
CA LYS A 14 6.66 15.37 0.89
C LYS A 14 5.63 15.72 -0.21
N ASP A 15 5.21 14.73 -1.00
CA ASP A 15 4.19 14.84 -2.05
C ASP A 15 2.76 14.46 -1.60
N GLY A 16 2.54 14.18 -0.31
CA GLY A 16 1.24 13.68 0.18
C GLY A 16 0.93 12.24 -0.22
N LYS A 17 1.93 11.51 -0.74
CA LYS A 17 1.79 10.08 -1.08
C LYS A 17 1.99 9.22 0.16
N ILE A 18 1.12 8.23 0.31
CA ILE A 18 1.16 7.23 1.37
C ILE A 18 2.14 6.12 0.97
N ASN A 19 3.05 5.75 1.86
CA ASN A 19 3.92 4.61 1.65
C ASN A 19 3.16 3.31 1.95
N LEU A 20 2.96 2.47 0.93
CA LEU A 20 2.22 1.22 1.08
C LEU A 20 2.96 0.18 1.94
N LEU A 21 4.28 0.29 2.10
CA LEU A 21 5.08 -0.59 2.95
C LEU A 21 4.85 -0.34 4.45
N ASP A 22 4.38 0.85 4.82
CA ASP A 22 4.04 1.21 6.20
C ASP A 22 2.63 0.72 6.58
N LEU A 23 1.81 0.32 5.60
CA LEU A 23 0.47 -0.16 5.82
C LEU A 23 0.47 -1.67 6.15
N ASN A 24 -0.18 -2.03 7.25
CA ASN A 24 -0.50 -3.44 7.51
C ASN A 24 -1.59 -3.95 6.55
N ARG A 25 -1.79 -5.28 6.48
CA ARG A 25 -2.77 -5.88 5.54
C ARG A 25 -4.19 -5.32 5.70
N GLN A 26 -4.61 -5.02 6.93
CA GLN A 26 -5.94 -4.47 7.18
C GLN A 26 -6.04 -3.01 6.73
N GLN A 27 -5.02 -2.19 7.01
CA GLN A 27 -4.93 -0.80 6.55
C GLN A 27 -4.87 -0.72 5.03
N MET A 28 -4.10 -1.61 4.38
CA MET A 28 -4.04 -1.70 2.92
C MET A 28 -5.41 -2.01 2.32
N ARG A 29 -6.18 -2.92 2.94
CA ARG A 29 -7.53 -3.25 2.49
C ARG A 29 -8.51 -2.09 2.66
N GLU A 30 -8.48 -1.40 3.80
CA GLU A 30 -9.33 -0.23 4.01
C GLU A 30 -8.94 0.91 3.05
N PHE A 31 -7.65 1.16 2.85
CA PHE A 31 -7.17 2.16 1.87
C PHE A 31 -7.68 1.87 0.45
N PHE A 32 -7.62 0.62 0.01
CA PHE A 32 -8.13 0.21 -1.30
C PHE A 32 -9.66 0.30 -1.37
N LYS A 33 -10.35 0.01 -0.27
CA LYS A 33 -11.80 0.13 -0.17
C LYS A 33 -12.27 1.58 -0.22
N ASP A 34 -11.52 2.51 0.40
CA ASP A 34 -11.76 3.96 0.30
C ASP A 34 -11.54 4.48 -1.13
N LEU A 35 -10.65 3.84 -1.89
CA LEU A 35 -10.46 4.08 -3.34
C LEU A 35 -11.58 3.46 -4.20
N GLY A 36 -12.54 2.74 -3.62
CA GLY A 36 -13.62 2.05 -4.34
C GLY A 36 -13.22 0.70 -4.94
N GLU A 37 -12.06 0.16 -4.55
CA GLU A 37 -11.52 -1.09 -5.04
C GLU A 37 -11.80 -2.26 -4.08
N LYS A 38 -11.80 -3.47 -4.63
CA LYS A 38 -12.10 -4.66 -3.83
C LYS A 38 -10.92 -5.02 -2.92
N PRO A 39 -11.15 -5.51 -1.69
CA PRO A 39 -10.09 -5.78 -0.71
C PRO A 39 -9.05 -6.81 -1.19
N PHE A 40 -9.40 -7.72 -2.12
CA PHE A 40 -8.43 -8.65 -2.69
C PHE A 40 -7.36 -7.95 -3.55
N ARG A 41 -7.61 -6.74 -4.05
CA ARG A 41 -6.62 -5.95 -4.80
C ARG A 41 -5.48 -5.50 -3.90
N ALA A 42 -5.76 -5.14 -2.65
CA ALA A 42 -4.74 -4.87 -1.65
C ALA A 42 -3.85 -6.09 -1.40
N ASP A 43 -4.45 -7.29 -1.28
CA ASP A 43 -3.69 -8.54 -1.11
C ASP A 43 -2.81 -8.85 -2.33
N GLN A 44 -3.29 -8.54 -3.54
CA GLN A 44 -2.54 -8.70 -4.78
C GLN A 44 -1.30 -7.78 -4.81
N VAL A 45 -1.46 -6.50 -4.47
CA VAL A 45 -0.34 -5.54 -4.36
C VAL A 45 0.65 -5.98 -3.29
N MET A 46 0.17 -6.42 -2.12
CA MET A 46 1.03 -6.97 -1.09
C MET A 46 1.85 -8.17 -1.60
N LYS A 47 1.23 -9.06 -2.38
CA LYS A 47 1.95 -10.19 -2.98
C LYS A 47 3.10 -9.71 -3.88
N TRP A 48 2.88 -8.68 -4.69
CA TRP A 48 3.91 -8.09 -5.55
C TRP A 48 5.04 -7.45 -4.75
N MET A 49 4.71 -6.64 -3.74
CA MET A 49 5.69 -5.97 -2.91
C MET A 49 6.55 -6.98 -2.12
N TYR A 50 5.95 -8.01 -1.51
CA TYR A 50 6.69 -8.92 -0.62
C TYR A 50 7.30 -10.15 -1.31
N HIS A 51 6.67 -10.71 -2.35
CA HIS A 51 7.24 -11.89 -3.03
C HIS A 51 8.10 -11.54 -4.23
N TYR A 52 7.77 -10.46 -4.94
CA TYR A 52 8.49 -10.06 -6.14
C TYR A 52 9.42 -8.87 -5.87
N CYS A 53 9.45 -8.34 -4.63
CA CYS A 53 10.20 -7.14 -4.26
C CYS A 53 9.97 -5.99 -5.24
N CYS A 54 8.76 -5.90 -5.77
CA CYS A 54 8.38 -4.96 -6.81
C CYS A 54 7.86 -3.67 -6.16
N ASP A 55 8.55 -2.57 -6.42
CA ASP A 55 8.22 -1.22 -5.95
C ASP A 55 7.57 -0.36 -7.06
N ASN A 56 7.50 -0.89 -8.29
CA ASN A 56 6.90 -0.22 -9.43
C ASN A 56 5.50 -0.77 -9.74
N PHE A 57 4.47 0.07 -9.59
CA PHE A 57 3.10 -0.31 -9.91
C PHE A 57 2.92 -0.71 -11.37
N ASP A 58 3.67 -0.13 -12.32
CA ASP A 58 3.56 -0.48 -13.75
C ASP A 58 3.92 -1.94 -14.05
N GLU A 59 4.84 -2.52 -13.28
CA GLU A 59 5.26 -3.91 -13.43
C GLU A 59 4.21 -4.91 -12.90
N MET A 60 3.25 -4.44 -12.10
CA MET A 60 2.13 -5.25 -11.60
C MET A 60 1.09 -5.47 -12.72
N THR A 61 1.44 -6.35 -13.67
CA THR A 61 0.67 -6.60 -14.90
C THR A 61 -0.77 -7.09 -14.67
N ASP A 62 -1.02 -7.75 -13.54
CA ASP A 62 -2.32 -8.30 -13.14
C ASP A 62 -3.22 -7.28 -12.42
N ILE A 63 -2.73 -6.07 -12.17
CA ILE A 63 -3.47 -4.95 -11.60
C ILE A 63 -4.12 -4.12 -12.70
N ASN A 64 -5.34 -3.62 -12.50
CA ASN A 64 -5.99 -2.80 -13.52
C ASN A 64 -5.21 -1.48 -13.75
N LYS A 65 -5.42 -0.85 -14.90
CA LYS A 65 -4.77 0.44 -15.21
C LYS A 65 -5.32 1.61 -14.38
N VAL A 66 -6.55 1.49 -13.89
CA VAL A 66 -7.23 2.53 -13.10
C VAL A 66 -6.54 2.72 -11.74
N LEU A 67 -6.10 1.63 -11.11
CA LEU A 67 -5.41 1.60 -9.83
C LEU A 67 -3.93 1.97 -9.96
N ARG A 68 -3.30 1.67 -11.10
CA ARG A 68 -1.91 2.08 -11.37
C ARG A 68 -1.76 3.59 -11.52
N GLY A 69 -2.86 4.32 -11.74
CA GLY A 69 -2.83 5.71 -12.16
C GLY A 69 -2.39 5.80 -13.63
N ASN A 70 -3.01 6.69 -14.40
CA ASN A 70 -2.46 7.06 -15.70
C ASN A 70 -1.40 8.15 -15.51
#